data_AF-A0A1N6YYJ8-F1
#
_entry.id   AF-A0A1N6YYJ8-F1
#
_cell.length_a   1.000
_cell.length_b   1.000
_cell.length_c   1.000
_cell.angle_alpha   90.00
_cell.angle_beta   90.00
_cell.angle_gamma   90.00
#
_symmetry.space_group_name_H-M   'P 1'
#
loop_
_entity.id
_entity.type
_entity.pdbx_description
1 polymer ?
#
loop_
_entity_poly.entity_id
_entity_poly.type
_entity_poly.pdbx_seq_one_letter_code
_entity_poly.pdbx_strand_id
1 'polypeptide(L)'
;MNTFFLTYPFIRCEDISLMRPALAMAGLALVLAALLWRRIRWRQASRGPDTTQAHVDLHQVLQTRKATPPAKVAESPAPQQEQERQERDVPPFEQARLDAMFGHDRRLQGEILALFVSETRDRLAGIAHALRCERAAPARILAQEILDGSHAMGLMPLQALARQAVHAGFSNDIAAQHRLHADLLMALDALSQAVTALQTSAAETNDSSDMGSLP
;
A
#
# COMPACT_ATOMS: atom_id res chain seq x y z
N MET A 1 -55.28 16.90 -22.54
CA MET A 1 -54.62 15.90 -21.68
C MET A 1 -53.53 15.26 -22.51
N ASN A 2 -52.29 15.41 -22.03
CA ASN A 2 -51.04 15.48 -22.78
C ASN A 2 -50.33 14.11 -22.89
N THR A 3 -49.86 13.74 -24.08
CA THR A 3 -48.44 13.60 -24.50
C THR A 3 -47.72 12.32 -24.07
N PHE A 4 -47.72 11.30 -24.93
CA PHE A 4 -46.79 10.15 -24.85
C PHE A 4 -46.49 9.55 -26.23
N PHE A 5 -46.10 10.34 -27.23
CA PHE A 5 -45.41 9.80 -28.41
C PHE A 5 -44.48 10.88 -28.97
N LEU A 6 -43.29 10.95 -28.38
CA LEU A 6 -42.18 11.68 -28.99
C LEU A 6 -41.11 10.66 -29.39
N THR A 7 -40.84 10.69 -30.70
CA THR A 7 -39.56 10.40 -31.36
C THR A 7 -39.09 8.95 -31.43
N TYR A 8 -39.50 8.28 -32.52
CA TYR A 8 -38.58 7.56 -33.38
C TYR A 8 -38.48 8.33 -34.72
N PRO A 9 -37.27 8.61 -35.21
CA PRO A 9 -36.89 8.12 -36.54
C PRO A 9 -35.45 7.56 -36.52
N PHE A 10 -35.27 6.29 -36.90
CA PHE A 10 -34.82 5.86 -38.24
C PHE A 10 -33.45 6.42 -38.68
N ILE A 11 -32.41 5.56 -38.70
CA ILE A 11 -31.71 5.08 -39.92
C ILE A 11 -30.44 4.28 -39.53
N ARG A 12 -30.37 3.05 -40.06
CA ARG A 12 -29.21 2.23 -40.45
C ARG A 12 -27.90 2.33 -39.65
N CYS A 13 -27.50 1.20 -39.05
CA CYS A 13 -26.16 0.65 -39.27
C CYS A 13 -26.17 -0.86 -38.99
N GLU A 14 -25.64 -1.61 -39.95
CA GLU A 14 -25.50 -3.06 -40.00
C GLU A 14 -24.70 -3.64 -38.80
N ASP A 15 -25.09 -4.83 -38.36
CA ASP A 15 -24.31 -5.92 -37.73
C ASP A 15 -23.36 -5.69 -36.53
N ILE A 16 -23.24 -4.49 -35.94
CA ILE A 16 -22.25 -4.26 -34.86
C ILE A 16 -22.87 -4.28 -33.43
N SER A 17 -24.20 -4.25 -33.29
CA SER A 17 -24.84 -3.99 -31.98
C SER A 17 -25.14 -5.20 -31.09
N LEU A 18 -24.84 -6.44 -31.49
CA LEU A 18 -25.07 -7.64 -30.65
C LEU A 18 -23.87 -8.05 -29.77
N MET A 19 -22.66 -7.59 -30.08
CA MET A 19 -21.45 -7.95 -29.31
C MET A 19 -21.34 -7.20 -27.96
N ARG A 20 -21.85 -5.96 -27.89
CA ARG A 20 -21.78 -5.13 -26.67
C ARG A 20 -22.60 -5.66 -25.49
N PRO A 21 -23.86 -6.10 -25.65
CA PRO A 21 -24.60 -6.69 -24.52
C PRO A 21 -24.01 -8.05 -24.10
N ALA A 22 -23.47 -8.84 -25.02
CA ALA A 22 -22.85 -10.13 -24.69
C ALA A 22 -21.58 -9.96 -23.84
N LEU A 23 -20.72 -9.00 -24.17
CA LEU A 23 -19.53 -8.67 -23.37
C LEU A 23 -19.89 -8.11 -21.99
N ALA A 24 -20.92 -7.28 -21.90
CA ALA A 24 -21.41 -6.76 -20.62
C ALA A 24 -21.93 -7.90 -19.71
N MET A 25 -22.65 -8.87 -20.27
CA MET A 25 -23.15 -10.03 -19.53
C MET A 25 -22.02 -10.98 -19.11
N ALA A 26 -21.00 -11.17 -19.95
CA ALA A 26 -19.82 -11.96 -19.60
C ALA A 26 -19.02 -11.30 -18.46
N GLY A 27 -18.85 -9.98 -18.50
CA GLY A 27 -18.22 -9.22 -17.42
C GLY A 27 -18.97 -9.35 -16.10
N LEU A 28 -20.31 -9.22 -16.14
CA LEU A 28 -21.16 -9.40 -14.95
C LEU A 28 -21.05 -10.81 -14.37
N ALA A 29 -21.04 -11.84 -15.22
CA ALA A 29 -20.89 -13.23 -14.80
C ALA A 29 -19.54 -13.50 -14.12
N LEU A 30 -18.44 -12.92 -14.62
CA LEU A 30 -17.12 -13.02 -14.01
C LEU A 30 -17.05 -12.33 -12.64
N VAL A 31 -17.68 -11.15 -12.51
CA VAL A 31 -17.77 -10.44 -11.22
C VAL A 31 -18.56 -11.28 -10.21
N LEU A 32 -19.68 -11.87 -10.61
CA LEU A 32 -20.47 -12.74 -9.74
C LEU A 32 -19.70 -14.00 -9.35
N ALA A 33 -18.97 -14.62 -10.27
CA ALA A 33 -18.11 -15.78 -9.99
C ALA A 33 -17.01 -15.43 -8.97
N ALA A 34 -16.35 -14.27 -9.12
CA ALA A 34 -15.34 -13.79 -8.19
C ALA A 34 -15.89 -13.51 -6.78
N LEU A 35 -17.10 -12.93 -6.70
CA LEU A 35 -17.77 -12.66 -5.42
C LEU A 35 -18.22 -13.97 -4.73
N LEU A 36 -18.73 -14.94 -5.49
CA LEU A 36 -19.09 -16.26 -4.96
C LEU A 36 -17.84 -17.01 -4.48
N TRP A 37 -16.75 -16.98 -5.25
CA TRP A 37 -15.47 -17.58 -4.87
C TRP A 37 -14.92 -16.98 -3.57
N ARG A 38 -14.93 -15.64 -3.46
CA ARG A 38 -14.53 -14.94 -2.23
C ARG A 38 -15.41 -15.33 -1.05
N ARG A 39 -16.73 -15.42 -1.23
CA ARG A 39 -17.68 -15.80 -0.16
C ARG A 39 -17.48 -17.25 0.31
N ILE A 40 -17.17 -18.18 -0.59
CA ILE A 40 -16.88 -19.58 -0.23
C ILE A 40 -15.57 -19.68 0.55
N ARG A 41 -14.51 -18.97 0.10
CA ARG A 41 -13.21 -18.94 0.78
C ARG A 41 -13.33 -18.38 2.21
N TRP A 42 -14.15 -17.35 2.41
CA TRP A 42 -14.41 -16.79 3.74
C TRP A 42 -15.16 -17.77 4.65
N ARG A 43 -16.13 -18.53 4.13
CA ARG A 43 -16.83 -19.56 4.92
C ARG A 43 -15.93 -20.74 5.29
N GLN A 44 -14.92 -21.05 4.49
CA GLN A 44 -13.94 -22.09 4.80
C GLN A 44 -12.93 -21.62 5.86
N ALA A 45 -12.51 -20.35 5.83
CA ALA A 45 -11.64 -19.76 6.85
C ALA A 45 -12.32 -19.61 8.23
N SER A 46 -13.65 -19.50 8.28
CA SER A 46 -14.42 -19.45 9.54
C SER A 46 -14.78 -20.82 10.12
N ARG A 47 -14.36 -21.94 9.49
CA ARG A 47 -14.52 -23.31 10.03
C ARG A 47 -13.12 -23.91 10.31
N GLY A 48 -12.49 -23.43 11.38
CA GLY A 48 -11.26 -23.95 11.98
C GLY A 48 -11.16 -23.48 13.43
N PRO A 49 -10.55 -24.27 14.35
CA PRO A 49 -11.03 -24.44 15.72
C PRO A 49 -10.59 -23.36 16.73
N ASP A 50 -11.48 -23.17 17.71
CA ASP A 50 -11.30 -22.74 19.11
C ASP A 50 -10.61 -21.40 19.42
N THR A 51 -11.46 -20.37 19.56
CA THR A 51 -11.16 -19.00 20.03
C THR A 51 -10.89 -18.89 21.54
N THR A 52 -10.70 -20.00 22.26
CA THR A 52 -10.57 -20.01 23.73
C THR A 52 -9.12 -20.07 24.24
N GLN A 53 -8.11 -20.38 23.41
CA GLN A 53 -6.71 -20.47 23.85
C GLN A 53 -5.90 -19.17 23.72
N ALA A 54 -6.25 -18.28 22.78
CA ALA A 54 -5.47 -17.06 22.53
C ALA A 54 -5.63 -15.96 23.59
N HIS A 55 -6.66 -16.05 24.44
CA HIS A 55 -6.98 -14.98 25.40
C HIS A 55 -6.27 -15.12 26.77
N VAL A 56 -5.68 -16.29 27.05
CA VAL A 56 -4.95 -16.57 28.30
C VAL A 56 -3.50 -16.03 28.22
N ASP A 57 -2.91 -16.02 27.03
CA ASP A 57 -1.49 -15.66 26.84
C ASP A 57 -1.22 -14.14 26.92
N LEU A 58 -2.17 -13.31 26.47
CA LEU A 58 -1.97 -11.85 26.44
C LEU A 58 -1.93 -11.22 27.85
N HIS A 59 -2.69 -11.79 28.80
CA HIS A 59 -2.68 -11.31 30.18
C HIS A 59 -1.39 -11.64 30.92
N GLN A 60 -0.71 -12.72 30.53
CA GLN A 60 0.56 -13.14 31.14
C GLN A 60 1.72 -12.24 30.68
N VAL A 61 1.69 -11.81 29.41
CA VAL A 61 2.68 -10.87 28.84
C VAL A 61 2.56 -9.45 29.41
N LEU A 62 1.36 -9.02 29.80
CA LEU A 62 1.15 -7.70 30.40
C LEU A 62 1.59 -7.61 31.87
N GLN A 63 1.67 -8.72 32.59
CA GLN A 63 2.07 -8.73 34.00
C GLN A 63 3.59 -8.68 34.21
N THR A 64 4.38 -9.20 33.27
CA THR A 64 5.86 -9.22 33.39
C THR A 64 6.50 -7.86 33.10
N ARG A 65 5.81 -6.93 32.44
CA ARG A 65 6.36 -5.59 32.13
C ARG A 65 6.16 -4.53 33.23
N LYS A 66 5.52 -4.89 34.36
CA LYS A 66 5.13 -3.91 35.39
C LYS A 66 6.10 -3.80 36.59
N ALA A 67 7.27 -4.43 36.54
CA ALA A 67 8.26 -4.35 37.62
C ALA A 67 9.62 -3.85 37.09
N THR A 68 9.80 -2.53 37.08
CA THR A 68 11.15 -1.93 37.03
C THR A 68 11.12 -0.57 37.74
N PRO A 69 11.87 -0.38 38.85
CA PRO A 69 11.88 0.88 39.59
C PRO A 69 12.77 1.94 38.91
N PRO A 70 12.51 3.25 39.09
CA PRO A 70 13.20 4.30 38.36
C PRO A 70 14.56 4.63 38.99
N ALA A 71 15.63 4.49 38.21
CA ALA A 71 16.95 5.02 38.54
C ALA A 71 17.08 6.46 38.02
N LYS A 72 17.17 7.38 38.98
CA LYS A 72 17.68 8.75 38.88
C LYS A 72 19.12 8.73 38.37
N VAL A 73 19.49 9.54 37.37
CA VAL A 73 20.78 10.26 37.25
C VAL A 73 20.81 11.14 35.99
N ALA A 74 21.10 12.42 36.25
CA ALA A 74 21.85 13.43 35.50
C ALA A 74 21.54 13.76 34.02
N GLU A 75 21.21 15.05 33.84
CA GLU A 75 21.43 15.85 32.64
C GLU A 75 22.89 15.79 32.15
N SER A 76 23.05 15.49 30.86
CA SER A 76 24.05 16.11 29.97
C SER A 76 23.55 16.01 28.52
N PRO A 77 23.64 17.09 27.73
CA PRO A 77 23.03 17.15 26.39
C PRO A 77 23.98 16.63 25.29
N ALA A 78 23.36 16.15 24.19
CA ALA A 78 23.91 15.58 22.95
C ALA A 78 24.16 14.05 22.96
N PRO A 79 23.31 13.29 22.23
CA PRO A 79 23.62 12.99 20.82
C PRO A 79 22.35 12.87 19.94
N GLN A 80 21.87 13.96 19.35
CA GLN A 80 20.74 13.89 18.39
C GLN A 80 21.21 13.69 16.93
N GLN A 81 22.46 14.05 16.60
CA GLN A 81 22.93 14.05 15.20
C GLN A 81 23.42 12.69 14.67
N GLU A 82 23.77 11.74 15.54
CA GLU A 82 24.20 10.39 15.12
C GLU A 82 22.99 9.45 14.88
N GLN A 83 21.88 9.67 15.60
CA GLN A 83 20.64 8.92 15.39
C GLN A 83 19.99 9.25 14.03
N GLU A 84 19.99 10.51 13.61
CA GLU A 84 19.47 10.92 12.28
C GLU A 84 20.30 10.44 11.08
N ARG A 85 21.55 10.02 11.29
CA ARG A 85 22.38 9.39 10.25
C ARG A 85 22.11 7.88 10.16
N GLN A 86 22.04 7.20 11.31
CA GLN A 86 21.72 5.77 11.33
C GLN A 86 20.31 5.46 10.81
N GLU A 87 19.34 6.33 11.04
CA GLU A 87 17.98 6.16 10.52
C GLU A 87 17.89 6.34 9.00
N ARG A 88 18.89 7.00 8.37
CA ARG A 88 18.97 7.17 6.91
C ARG A 88 19.59 6.01 6.16
N ASP A 89 20.39 5.18 6.82
CA ASP A 89 21.07 4.04 6.19
C ASP A 89 20.20 2.77 6.16
N VAL A 90 19.09 2.74 6.90
CA VAL A 90 18.17 1.61 6.86
C VAL A 90 17.21 1.79 5.67
N PRO A 91 17.17 0.86 4.70
CA PRO A 91 16.27 0.96 3.58
C PRO A 91 14.81 1.00 4.07
N PRO A 92 13.91 1.76 3.43
CA PRO A 92 12.51 1.88 3.83
C PRO A 92 11.67 0.62 3.54
N PHE A 93 12.32 -0.51 3.32
CA PHE A 93 11.75 -1.81 2.98
C PHE A 93 12.56 -2.95 3.59
N GLU A 94 11.89 -4.07 3.87
CA GLU A 94 12.52 -5.28 4.37
C GLU A 94 13.08 -6.12 3.21
N GLN A 95 14.40 -6.15 3.05
CA GLN A 95 15.03 -6.87 1.95
C GLN A 95 14.68 -8.36 1.91
N ALA A 96 14.67 -9.03 3.07
CA ALA A 96 14.32 -10.45 3.18
C ALA A 96 12.90 -10.74 2.65
N ARG A 97 12.00 -9.75 2.75
CA ARG A 97 10.63 -9.89 2.25
C ARG A 97 10.55 -9.75 0.74
N LEU A 98 11.28 -8.79 0.17
CA LEU A 98 11.39 -8.66 -1.29
C LEU A 98 12.04 -9.92 -1.89
N ASP A 99 13.04 -10.48 -1.20
CA ASP A 99 13.71 -11.72 -1.61
C ASP A 99 12.73 -12.90 -1.62
N ALA A 100 11.85 -12.99 -0.61
CA ALA A 100 10.81 -14.01 -0.55
C ALA A 100 9.71 -13.84 -1.61
N MET A 101 9.41 -12.60 -2.02
CA MET A 101 8.33 -12.30 -2.98
C MET A 101 8.78 -12.38 -4.44
N PHE A 102 10.00 -11.91 -4.73
CA PHE A 102 10.47 -11.65 -6.09
C PHE A 102 11.79 -12.36 -6.41
N GLY A 103 12.33 -13.16 -5.49
CA GLY A 103 13.65 -13.78 -5.63
C GLY A 103 14.78 -12.78 -5.38
N HIS A 104 16.02 -13.16 -5.68
CA HIS A 104 17.22 -12.36 -5.34
C HIS A 104 17.65 -11.38 -6.44
N ASP A 105 16.86 -11.24 -7.51
CA ASP A 105 17.17 -10.32 -8.61
C ASP A 105 16.88 -8.88 -8.18
N ARG A 106 17.95 -8.16 -7.83
CA ARG A 106 17.92 -6.76 -7.38
C ARG A 106 17.35 -5.82 -8.43
N ARG A 107 17.58 -6.10 -9.72
CA ARG A 107 17.06 -5.28 -10.83
C ARG A 107 15.56 -5.44 -10.94
N LEU A 108 15.07 -6.68 -10.95
CA LEU A 108 13.64 -6.97 -10.97
C LEU A 108 12.91 -6.38 -9.75
N GLN A 109 13.49 -6.53 -8.55
CA GLN A 109 12.95 -5.92 -7.33
C GLN A 109 12.85 -4.39 -7.46
N GLY A 110 13.88 -3.74 -7.99
CA GLY A 110 13.89 -2.30 -8.24
C GLY A 110 12.83 -1.87 -9.26
N GLU A 111 12.64 -2.62 -10.35
CA GLU A 111 11.61 -2.34 -11.35
C GLU A 111 10.19 -2.45 -10.76
N ILE A 112 9.93 -3.49 -9.95
CA ILE A 112 8.62 -3.67 -9.29
C ILE A 112 8.35 -2.54 -8.29
N LEU A 113 9.36 -2.16 -7.49
CA LEU A 113 9.22 -1.04 -6.56
C LEU A 113 9.06 0.30 -7.28
N ALA A 114 9.72 0.50 -8.43
CA ALA A 114 9.54 1.70 -9.24
C ALA A 114 8.10 1.82 -9.78
N LEU A 115 7.49 0.70 -10.20
CA LEU A 115 6.09 0.66 -10.58
C LEU A 115 5.19 1.06 -9.40
N PHE A 116 5.42 0.49 -8.22
CA PHE A 116 4.70 0.87 -7.01
C PHE A 116 4.84 2.37 -6.68
N VAL A 117 6.04 2.94 -6.81
CA VAL A 117 6.28 4.37 -6.58
C VAL A 117 5.45 5.22 -7.53
N SER A 118 5.41 4.86 -8.82
CA SER A 118 4.63 5.59 -9.83
C SER A 118 3.13 5.55 -9.53
N GLU A 119 2.59 4.37 -9.22
CA GLU A 119 1.17 4.18 -8.90
C GLU A 119 0.77 4.89 -7.60
N THR A 120 1.67 4.90 -6.61
CA THR A 120 1.46 5.60 -5.33
C THR A 120 1.48 7.10 -5.51
N ARG A 121 2.33 7.63 -6.41
CA ARG A 121 2.37 9.06 -6.73
C ARG A 121 1.03 9.54 -7.32
N ASP A 122 0.43 8.75 -8.19
CA ASP A 122 -0.89 9.05 -8.76
C ASP A 122 -1.99 9.05 -7.68
N ARG A 123 -1.95 8.08 -6.76
CA ARG A 123 -2.87 8.07 -5.60
C ARG A 123 -2.70 9.28 -4.70
N LEU A 124 -1.46 9.70 -4.42
CA LEU A 124 -1.19 10.91 -3.63
C LEU A 124 -1.67 12.17 -4.34
N ALA A 125 -1.61 12.24 -5.67
CA ALA A 125 -2.23 13.33 -6.42
C ALA A 125 -3.77 13.32 -6.28
N GLY A 126 -4.38 12.13 -6.32
CA GLY A 126 -5.81 11.94 -6.05
C GLY A 126 -6.22 12.36 -4.63
N ILE A 127 -5.42 12.04 -3.61
CA ILE A 127 -5.62 12.47 -2.23
C ILE A 127 -5.56 14.00 -2.16
N ALA A 128 -4.53 14.61 -2.74
CA ALA A 128 -4.38 16.07 -2.76
C ALA A 128 -5.61 16.75 -3.39
N HIS A 129 -6.15 16.19 -4.48
CA HIS A 129 -7.37 16.70 -5.09
C HIS A 129 -8.59 16.53 -4.19
N ALA A 130 -8.78 15.37 -3.57
CA ALA A 130 -9.88 15.12 -2.65
C ALA A 130 -9.87 16.07 -1.45
N LEU A 131 -8.69 16.31 -0.88
CA LEU A 131 -8.50 17.22 0.26
C LEU A 131 -8.75 18.69 -0.12
N ARG A 132 -8.32 19.15 -1.30
CA ARG A 132 -8.67 20.49 -1.82
C ARG A 132 -10.18 20.69 -1.98
N CYS A 133 -10.91 19.62 -2.23
CA CYS A 133 -12.38 19.63 -2.29
C CYS A 133 -13.05 19.37 -0.94
N GLU A 134 -12.29 19.31 0.16
CA GLU A 134 -12.79 19.02 1.52
C GLU A 134 -13.51 17.66 1.64
N ARG A 135 -13.14 16.68 0.80
CA ARG A 135 -13.76 15.35 0.79
C ARG A 135 -12.87 14.32 1.48
N ALA A 136 -13.17 14.01 2.74
CA ALA A 136 -12.44 13.02 3.54
C ALA A 136 -12.57 11.58 2.98
N ALA A 137 -13.77 11.19 2.52
CA ALA A 137 -14.04 9.80 2.13
C ALA A 137 -13.25 9.34 0.89
N PRO A 138 -13.16 10.10 -0.22
CA PRO A 138 -12.28 9.75 -1.34
C PRO A 138 -10.79 9.73 -0.96
N ALA A 139 -10.34 10.69 -0.15
CA ALA A 139 -8.96 10.72 0.35
C ALA A 139 -8.63 9.46 1.17
N ARG A 140 -9.57 9.02 2.01
CA ARG A 140 -9.45 7.79 2.80
C ARG A 140 -9.35 6.54 1.93
N ILE A 141 -10.14 6.44 0.86
CA ILE A 141 -10.11 5.27 -0.04
C ILE A 141 -8.73 5.14 -0.69
N LEU A 142 -8.20 6.24 -1.22
CA LEU A 142 -6.86 6.25 -1.82
C LEU A 142 -5.76 5.96 -0.79
N ALA A 143 -5.89 6.49 0.44
CA ALA A 143 -4.97 6.15 1.53
C ALA A 143 -5.04 4.65 1.90
N GLN A 144 -6.21 4.03 1.83
CA GLN A 144 -6.39 2.60 2.05
C GLN A 144 -5.69 1.77 0.96
N GLU A 145 -5.77 2.18 -0.31
CA GLU A 145 -5.06 1.49 -1.38
C GLU A 145 -3.53 1.56 -1.19
N ILE A 146 -3.01 2.71 -0.75
CA ILE A 146 -1.59 2.86 -0.39
C ILE A 146 -1.26 1.96 0.80
N LEU A 147 -2.12 1.88 1.82
CA LEU A 147 -1.94 1.00 2.98
C LEU A 147 -1.86 -0.47 2.57
N ASP A 148 -2.75 -0.91 1.68
CA ASP A 148 -2.80 -2.30 1.23
C ASP A 148 -1.55 -2.67 0.41
N GLY A 149 -1.15 -1.78 -0.52
CA GLY A 149 0.06 -1.99 -1.33
C GLY A 149 1.35 -1.95 -0.51
N SER A 150 1.50 -0.98 0.38
CA SER A 150 2.65 -0.89 1.28
C SER A 150 2.73 -2.09 2.24
N HIS A 151 1.59 -2.57 2.74
CA HIS A 151 1.54 -3.78 3.54
C HIS A 151 1.91 -5.03 2.75
N ALA A 152 1.53 -5.13 1.47
CA ALA A 152 1.93 -6.26 0.63
C ALA A 152 3.44 -6.30 0.42
N MET A 153 4.07 -5.13 0.22
CA MET A 153 5.50 -5.02 -0.10
C MET A 153 6.43 -4.92 1.13
N GLY A 154 5.90 -4.75 2.34
CA GLY A 154 6.72 -4.60 3.55
C GLY A 154 7.33 -3.22 3.72
N LEU A 155 6.64 -2.19 3.23
CA LEU A 155 7.09 -0.79 3.30
C LEU A 155 6.61 -0.17 4.61
N MET A 156 7.22 -0.56 5.72
CA MET A 156 6.73 -0.24 7.09
C MET A 156 6.50 1.26 7.33
N PRO A 157 7.40 2.19 6.94
CA PRO A 157 7.18 3.62 7.15
C PRO A 157 5.94 4.13 6.41
N LEU A 158 5.81 3.75 5.13
CA LEU A 158 4.68 4.14 4.28
C LEU A 158 3.37 3.51 4.78
N GLN A 159 3.42 2.26 5.25
CA GLN A 159 2.28 1.55 5.82
C GLN A 159 1.76 2.25 7.08
N ALA A 160 2.64 2.67 7.98
CA ALA A 160 2.26 3.35 9.21
C ALA A 160 1.55 4.69 8.93
N LEU A 161 2.11 5.50 8.02
CA LEU A 161 1.53 6.78 7.62
C LEU A 161 0.19 6.61 6.90
N ALA A 162 0.10 5.65 5.98
CA ALA A 162 -1.14 5.37 5.25
C ALA A 162 -2.26 4.92 6.21
N ARG A 163 -1.93 4.10 7.21
CA ARG A 163 -2.88 3.71 8.28
C ARG A 163 -3.39 4.92 9.06
N GLN A 164 -2.49 5.82 9.45
CA GLN A 164 -2.89 7.06 10.14
C GLN A 164 -3.79 7.93 9.25
N ALA A 165 -3.48 8.04 7.96
CA ALA A 165 -4.29 8.82 7.01
C ALA A 165 -5.70 8.23 6.82
N VAL A 166 -5.81 6.89 6.84
CA VAL A 166 -7.10 6.19 6.83
C VAL A 166 -7.90 6.51 8.10
N HIS A 167 -7.28 6.43 9.28
CA HIS A 167 -7.93 6.76 10.55
C HIS A 167 -8.40 8.21 10.60
N ALA A 168 -7.57 9.17 10.20
CA ALA A 168 -7.95 10.57 10.09
C ALA A 168 -9.16 10.75 9.15
N GLY A 169 -9.22 9.99 8.06
CA GLY A 169 -10.36 9.98 7.14
C GLY A 169 -11.65 9.37 7.69
N PHE A 170 -11.58 8.50 8.70
CA PHE A 170 -12.78 8.05 9.42
C PHE A 170 -13.28 9.12 10.40
N SER A 171 -12.37 9.86 11.02
CA SER A 171 -12.67 10.96 11.93
C SER A 171 -13.03 12.27 11.21
N ASN A 172 -13.00 12.31 9.88
CA ASN A 172 -13.13 13.52 9.06
C ASN A 172 -12.15 14.64 9.45
N ASP A 173 -10.97 14.29 9.96
CA ASP A 173 -9.93 15.26 10.29
C ASP A 173 -9.11 15.61 9.04
N ILE A 174 -9.66 16.53 8.24
CA ILE A 174 -9.04 17.00 6.99
C ILE A 174 -7.67 17.64 7.24
N ALA A 175 -7.50 18.34 8.36
CA ALA A 175 -6.24 18.99 8.70
C ALA A 175 -5.14 17.96 9.00
N ALA A 176 -5.46 16.89 9.73
CA ALA A 176 -4.54 15.77 9.93
C ALA A 176 -4.26 15.05 8.61
N GLN A 177 -5.26 14.85 7.75
CA GLN A 177 -5.05 14.24 6.42
C GLN A 177 -4.11 15.07 5.53
N HIS A 178 -4.15 16.41 5.60
CA HIS A 178 -3.19 17.25 4.88
C HIS A 178 -1.75 17.08 5.36
N ARG A 179 -1.53 16.99 6.68
CA ARG A 179 -0.19 16.75 7.24
C ARG A 179 0.33 15.37 6.84
N LEU A 180 -0.51 14.35 7.01
CA LEU A 180 -0.18 12.97 6.65
C LEU A 180 0.04 12.80 5.15
N HIS A 181 -0.65 13.57 4.30
CA HIS A 181 -0.39 13.59 2.87
C HIS A 181 1.02 14.12 2.54
N ALA A 182 1.48 15.17 3.23
CA ALA A 182 2.85 15.65 3.11
C ALA A 182 3.87 14.62 3.61
N ASP A 183 3.60 13.97 4.74
CA ASP A 183 4.47 12.93 5.29
C ASP A 183 4.56 11.71 4.35
N LEU A 184 3.45 11.31 3.74
CA LEU A 184 3.40 10.25 2.73
C LEU A 184 4.23 10.61 1.48
N LEU A 185 4.23 11.88 1.05
CA LEU A 185 5.08 12.33 -0.05
C LEU A 185 6.57 12.22 0.30
N MET A 186 6.96 12.59 1.53
CA MET A 186 8.35 12.44 2.00
C MET A 186 8.78 10.98 2.09
N ALA A 187 7.91 10.11 2.63
CA ALA A 187 8.19 8.68 2.69
C ALA A 187 8.29 8.05 1.29
N LEU A 188 7.47 8.49 0.34
CA LEU A 188 7.54 8.03 -1.04
C LEU A 188 8.82 8.49 -1.75
N ASP A 189 9.31 9.70 -1.46
CA ASP A 189 10.58 10.20 -1.99
C ASP A 189 11.76 9.38 -1.45
N ALA A 190 11.79 9.12 -0.14
CA ALA A 190 12.80 8.24 0.47
C ALA A 190 12.79 6.83 -0.15
N LEU A 191 11.60 6.27 -0.41
CA LEU A 191 11.46 5.00 -1.13
C LEU A 191 12.02 5.11 -2.55
N SER A 192 11.69 6.17 -3.29
CA SER A 192 12.20 6.38 -4.64
C SER A 192 13.73 6.42 -4.67
N GLN A 193 14.36 7.11 -3.72
CA GLN A 193 15.82 7.17 -3.59
C GLN A 193 16.41 5.78 -3.30
N ALA A 194 15.81 5.02 -2.39
CA ALA A 194 16.24 3.66 -2.07
C ALA A 194 16.10 2.70 -3.26
N VAL A 195 15.05 2.85 -4.08
CA VAL A 195 14.88 2.09 -5.33
C VAL A 195 15.99 2.39 -6.33
N THR A 196 16.35 3.67 -6.48
CA THR A 196 17.48 4.06 -7.34
C THR A 196 18.78 3.42 -6.84
N ALA A 197 19.05 3.47 -5.52
CA ALA A 197 20.24 2.84 -4.94
C ALA A 197 20.30 1.32 -5.16
N LEU A 198 19.15 0.64 -5.05
CA LEU A 198 19.03 -0.79 -5.30
C LEU A 198 19.38 -1.13 -6.76
N GLN A 199 18.88 -0.34 -7.72
CA GLN A 199 19.13 -0.53 -9.15
C GLN A 199 20.59 -0.23 -9.54
N THR A 200 21.21 0.80 -8.95
CA THR A 200 22.63 1.10 -9.20
C THR A 200 23.54 0.00 -8.66
N SER A 201 23.26 -0.51 -7.46
CA SER A 201 24.04 -1.62 -6.88
C SER A 201 23.93 -2.89 -7.74
N ALA A 202 22.75 -3.17 -8.31
CA ALA A 202 22.56 -4.31 -9.21
C ALA A 202 23.38 -4.21 -10.50
N ALA A 203 23.52 -3.00 -11.05
CA ALA A 203 24.32 -2.76 -12.26
C ALA A 203 25.80 -3.03 -12.01
N GLU A 204 26.34 -2.52 -10.90
CA GLU A 204 27.75 -2.72 -10.51
C GLU A 204 28.11 -4.20 -10.30
N THR A 205 27.20 -4.99 -9.69
CA THR A 205 27.44 -6.42 -9.50
C THR A 205 27.54 -7.19 -10.81
N ASN A 206 26.73 -6.86 -11.81
CA ASN A 206 26.75 -7.53 -13.11
C ASN A 206 28.02 -7.21 -13.91
N ASP A 207 28.46 -5.95 -13.89
CA ASP A 207 29.69 -5.52 -14.57
C ASP A 207 30.94 -6.20 -13.97
N SER A 208 30.96 -6.44 -12.65
CA SER A 208 32.08 -7.12 -11.98
C SER A 208 32.15 -8.62 -12.27
N SER A 209 31.01 -9.28 -12.51
CA SER A 209 30.97 -10.72 -12.83
C SER A 209 31.40 -11.04 -14.26
N ASP A 210 31.19 -10.13 -15.22
CA ASP A 210 31.60 -10.33 -16.61
C ASP A 210 33.11 -10.22 -16.81
N MET A 211 33.81 -9.44 -15.97
CA MET A 211 35.28 -9.27 -16.06
C MET A 211 36.08 -10.47 -15.54
N GLY A 212 35.45 -11.44 -14.89
CA GLY A 212 36.09 -12.65 -14.33
C GLY A 212 36.12 -13.87 -15.25
N SER A 213 35.55 -13.79 -16.46
CA SER A 213 35.39 -14.91 -17.37
C SER A 213 36.21 -14.74 -18.66
N LEU A 214 37.53 -14.63 -18.54
CA LEU A 214 38.44 -14.78 -19.68
C LEU A 214 39.43 -15.93 -19.37
N PRO A 215 39.48 -16.98 -20.22
CA PRO A 215 40.39 -18.12 -20.05
C PRO A 215 41.86 -17.79 -20.33
#